data_AF-A0A4Q3LU69-F1
#
_entry.id   AF-A0A4Q3LU69-F1
#
_cell.length_a   1.000
_cell.length_b   1.000
_cell.length_c   1.000
_cell.angle_alpha   90.00
_cell.angle_beta   90.00
_cell.angle_gamma   90.00
#
_symmetry.space_group_name_H-M   'P 1'
#
loop_
_entity.id
_entity.type
_entity.pdbx_description
1 polymer ?
#
loop_
_entity_poly.entity_id
_entity_poly.type
_entity_poly.pdbx_seq_one_letter_code
_entity_poly.pdbx_strand_id
1 'polypeptide(L)'
;AIRDRLELLDLGFPVFSAGFNPAGPTKYVPGRINHPISLGGAAVQAGDLVVGDADGVVVIEREKAPALLALADRKVADEAARLQAIARGETAAKWLLPALRAAGVLGIDETL
;
A
#
# COMPACT_ATOMS: atom_id res chain seq x y z
N ALA A 1 17.51 8.25 -5.35
CA ALA A 1 17.72 7.73 -6.72
C ALA A 1 18.70 6.57 -6.65
N ILE A 2 18.63 5.64 -7.61
CA ILE A 2 19.57 4.51 -7.73
C ILE A 2 20.32 4.56 -9.07
N ARG A 3 21.38 3.75 -9.18
CA ARG A 3 22.11 3.46 -10.43
C ARG A 3 22.13 1.95 -10.66
N ASP A 4 22.70 1.53 -11.79
CA ASP A 4 22.91 0.11 -12.14
C ASP A 4 21.58 -0.68 -12.19
N ARG A 5 20.55 -0.05 -12.78
CA ARG A 5 19.17 -0.58 -12.82
C ARG A 5 19.11 -1.95 -13.52
N LEU A 6 19.81 -2.11 -14.65
CA LEU A 6 19.72 -3.33 -15.43
C LEU A 6 20.35 -4.49 -14.67
N GLU A 7 21.46 -4.24 -14.00
CA GLU A 7 22.14 -5.19 -13.13
C GLU A 7 21.27 -5.58 -11.93
N LEU A 8 20.61 -4.62 -11.27
CA LEU A 8 19.68 -4.91 -10.18
C LEU A 8 18.50 -5.79 -10.61
N LEU A 9 18.00 -5.58 -11.84
CA LEU A 9 16.93 -6.39 -12.42
C LEU A 9 17.42 -7.80 -12.76
N ASP A 10 18.61 -7.93 -13.37
CA ASP A 10 19.22 -9.22 -13.70
C ASP A 10 19.51 -10.06 -12.44
N LEU A 11 19.92 -9.39 -11.35
CA LEU A 11 20.09 -10.00 -10.04
C LEU A 11 18.77 -10.43 -9.38
N GLY A 12 17.62 -9.97 -9.88
CA GLY A 12 16.33 -10.16 -9.21
C GLY A 12 16.27 -9.48 -7.84
N PHE A 13 17.04 -8.41 -7.62
CA PHE A 13 17.10 -7.70 -6.34
C PHE A 13 16.06 -6.56 -6.33
N PRO A 14 14.97 -6.66 -5.56
CA PRO A 14 13.89 -5.68 -5.58
C PRO A 14 14.36 -4.35 -4.97
N VAL A 15 14.27 -3.26 -5.74
CA VAL A 15 14.65 -1.91 -5.30
C VAL A 15 13.57 -0.90 -5.64
N PHE A 16 13.12 -0.18 -4.63
CA PHE A 16 12.21 0.96 -4.76
C PHE A 16 12.99 2.27 -4.71
N SER A 17 12.71 3.19 -5.63
CA SER A 17 13.37 4.49 -5.65
C SER A 17 12.50 5.58 -6.27
N ALA A 18 12.72 6.82 -5.82
CA ALA A 18 12.10 8.01 -6.42
C ALA A 18 12.66 8.37 -7.82
N GLY A 19 13.71 7.70 -8.29
CA GLY A 19 14.26 7.94 -9.62
C GLY A 19 15.63 7.29 -9.87
N PHE A 20 16.22 7.61 -11.02
CA PHE A 20 17.50 7.07 -11.47
C PHE A 20 18.54 8.18 -11.60
N ASN A 21 19.77 7.93 -11.13
CA ASN A 21 20.88 8.87 -11.24
C ASN A 21 22.20 8.10 -11.36
N PRO A 22 22.97 8.27 -12.45
CA PRO A 22 24.25 7.57 -12.62
C PRO A 22 25.38 8.11 -11.71
N ALA A 23 25.24 9.31 -11.16
CA ALA A 23 26.26 9.91 -10.31
C ALA A 23 26.46 9.13 -9.00
N GLY A 24 27.71 8.96 -8.59
CA GLY A 24 28.05 8.33 -7.31
C GLY A 24 27.74 9.22 -6.10
N PRO A 25 27.38 8.63 -4.94
CA PRO A 25 27.18 9.40 -3.71
C PRO A 25 28.53 9.84 -3.08
N THR A 26 28.47 10.89 -2.26
CA THR A 26 29.60 11.28 -1.39
C THR A 26 29.72 10.33 -0.19
N LYS A 27 30.95 10.11 0.30
CA LYS A 27 31.24 9.31 1.50
C LYS A 27 31.67 10.16 2.70
N TYR A 28 31.72 11.48 2.55
CA TYR A 28 32.30 12.39 3.54
C TYR A 28 31.27 12.94 4.55
N VAL A 29 29.99 12.64 4.35
CA VAL A 29 28.90 13.12 5.22
C VAL A 29 28.48 11.99 6.17
N PRO A 30 28.59 12.18 7.50
CA PRO A 30 28.15 11.16 8.45
C PRO A 30 26.61 11.06 8.46
N GLY A 31 26.12 9.88 8.81
CA GLY A 31 24.70 9.59 8.96
C GLY A 31 24.41 8.81 10.25
N ARG A 32 23.16 8.40 10.43
CA ARG A 32 22.73 7.54 11.53
C ARG A 32 22.14 6.25 10.99
N ILE A 33 22.37 5.14 11.70
CA ILE A 33 21.81 3.82 11.40
C ILE A 33 20.77 3.52 12.48
N ASN A 34 19.67 2.85 12.11
CA ASN A 34 18.55 2.54 13.01
C ASN A 34 17.97 3.77 13.72
N HIS A 35 18.04 4.93 13.07
CA HIS A 35 17.45 6.17 13.56
C HIS A 35 16.11 6.41 12.86
N PRO A 36 15.11 7.00 13.55
CA PRO A 36 13.84 7.34 12.91
C PRO A 36 14.05 8.29 11.74
N ILE A 37 13.35 8.05 10.63
CA ILE A 37 13.39 8.90 9.43
C ILE A 37 11.99 9.26 8.95
N SER A 38 11.92 10.27 8.08
CA SER A 38 10.77 10.51 7.22
C SER A 38 11.17 10.19 5.78
N LEU A 39 10.42 9.32 5.12
CA LEU A 39 10.67 8.87 3.74
C LEU A 39 9.36 8.78 2.98
N GLY A 40 9.28 9.43 1.81
CA GLY A 40 8.06 9.40 0.99
C GLY A 40 6.81 9.96 1.70
N GLY A 41 7.00 10.84 2.68
CA GLY A 41 5.92 11.36 3.52
C GLY A 41 5.51 10.47 4.70
N ALA A 42 6.08 9.26 4.82
CA ALA A 42 5.84 8.36 5.95
C ALA A 42 6.92 8.51 7.03
N ALA A 43 6.54 8.35 8.30
CA ALA A 43 7.48 8.16 9.40
C ALA A 43 7.89 6.69 9.45
N VAL A 44 9.19 6.42 9.60
CA VAL A 44 9.74 5.05 9.63
C VAL A 44 10.63 4.90 10.84
N GLN A 45 10.32 3.90 11.67
CA GLN A 45 11.12 3.52 12.83
C GLN A 45 11.97 2.28 12.51
N ALA A 46 13.06 2.11 13.26
CA ALA A 46 13.84 0.90 13.17
C ALA A 46 13.01 -0.32 13.62
N GLY A 47 12.84 -1.28 12.72
CA GLY A 47 12.08 -2.51 12.96
C GLY A 47 10.63 -2.48 12.51
N ASP A 48 10.15 -1.39 11.90
CA ASP A 48 8.86 -1.38 11.21
C ASP A 48 8.86 -2.35 10.03
N LEU A 49 7.67 -2.90 9.73
CA LEU A 49 7.49 -3.80 8.59
C LEU A 49 7.30 -2.97 7.33
N VAL A 50 8.18 -3.17 6.35
CA VAL A 50 8.10 -2.52 5.04
C VAL A 50 7.67 -3.56 4.02
N VAL A 51 6.56 -3.29 3.32
CA VAL A 51 6.02 -4.13 2.26
C VAL A 51 6.05 -3.33 0.97
N GLY A 52 6.49 -3.93 -0.13
CA GLY A 52 6.50 -3.29 -1.43
C GLY A 52 6.07 -4.23 -2.54
N ASP A 53 5.34 -3.70 -3.51
CA ASP A 53 4.85 -4.38 -4.70
C ASP A 53 4.87 -3.46 -5.94
N ALA A 54 4.10 -3.76 -6.98
CA ALA A 54 4.06 -2.93 -8.19
C ALA A 54 3.35 -1.57 -7.98
N ASP A 55 2.50 -1.44 -6.97
CA ASP A 55 1.73 -0.23 -6.70
C ASP A 55 2.53 0.75 -5.83
N GLY A 56 3.39 0.23 -4.95
CA GLY A 56 4.32 1.07 -4.20
C GLY A 56 4.89 0.41 -2.96
N VAL A 57 5.08 1.22 -1.91
CA VAL A 57 5.66 0.80 -0.64
C VAL A 57 4.76 1.27 0.51
N VAL A 58 4.50 0.36 1.45
CA VAL A 58 3.76 0.62 2.68
C VAL A 58 4.69 0.36 3.88
N VAL A 59 4.61 1.24 4.87
CA VAL A 59 5.30 1.10 6.16
C VAL A 59 4.25 0.82 7.22
N ILE A 60 4.45 -0.26 7.97
CA ILE A 60 3.54 -0.70 9.04
C ILE A 60 4.31 -0.66 10.35
N GLU A 61 3.78 0.05 11.34
CA GLU A 61 4.43 0.14 12.65
C GLU A 61 4.57 -1.25 13.27
N ARG A 62 5.77 -1.56 13.77
CA ARG A 62 6.10 -2.89 14.30
C ARG A 62 5.07 -3.43 15.30
N GLU A 63 4.59 -2.56 16.19
CA GLU A 63 3.65 -2.91 17.25
C GLU A 63 2.25 -3.25 16.72
N LYS A 64 1.86 -2.69 15.56
CA LYS A 64 0.55 -2.93 14.94
C LYS A 64 0.55 -4.11 13.98
N ALA A 65 1.71 -4.48 13.45
CA ALA A 65 1.83 -5.54 12.44
C ALA A 65 1.13 -6.86 12.85
N PRO A 66 1.26 -7.39 14.09
CA PRO A 66 0.59 -8.62 14.48
C PRO A 66 -0.94 -8.54 14.43
N ALA A 67 -1.52 -7.42 14.86
CA ALA A 67 -2.96 -7.21 14.85
C ALA A 67 -3.50 -6.98 13.44
N LEU A 68 -2.71 -6.37 12.56
CA LEU A 68 -3.08 -6.10 11.18
C LEU A 68 -3.15 -7.35 10.31
N LEU A 69 -2.39 -8.41 10.62
CA LEU A 69 -2.36 -9.62 9.81
C LEU A 69 -3.75 -10.25 9.66
N ALA A 70 -4.47 -10.44 10.77
CA ALA A 70 -5.83 -10.99 10.74
C ALA A 70 -6.82 -10.11 9.97
N LEU A 71 -6.64 -8.78 10.02
CA LEU A 71 -7.47 -7.84 9.26
C LEU A 71 -7.15 -7.91 7.77
N ALA A 72 -5.88 -8.07 7.40
CA ALA A 72 -5.45 -8.25 6.01
C ALA A 72 -5.98 -9.56 5.41
N ASP A 73 -5.91 -10.68 6.15
CA ASP A 73 -6.45 -11.96 5.72
C ASP A 73 -7.96 -11.89 5.46
N ARG A 74 -8.70 -11.25 6.38
CA ARG A 74 -10.13 -11.01 6.20
C ARG A 74 -10.40 -10.15 4.97
N LYS A 75 -9.61 -9.11 4.74
CA LYS A 75 -9.73 -8.22 3.59
C LYS A 75 -9.56 -8.97 2.27
N VAL A 76 -8.56 -9.86 2.19
CA VAL A 76 -8.34 -10.73 1.02
C VAL A 76 -9.54 -11.66 0.79
N ALA A 77 -10.08 -12.28 1.85
CA ALA A 77 -11.25 -13.15 1.73
C ALA A 77 -12.51 -12.37 1.27
N ASP A 78 -12.74 -11.18 1.82
CA ASP A 78 -13.86 -10.31 1.44
C ASP A 78 -13.75 -9.86 -0.02
N GLU A 79 -12.53 -9.57 -0.50
CA GLU A 79 -12.28 -9.22 -1.90
C GLU A 79 -12.49 -10.40 -2.85
N ALA A 80 -12.01 -11.60 -2.48
CA ALA A 80 -12.25 -12.80 -3.27
C ALA A 80 -13.75 -13.09 -3.40
N ALA A 81 -14.51 -13.00 -2.31
CA ALA A 81 -15.96 -13.18 -2.33
C ALA A 81 -16.66 -12.11 -3.21
N ARG A 82 -16.18 -10.86 -3.16
CA ARG A 82 -16.68 -9.77 -4.00
C ARG A 82 -16.41 -10.02 -5.48
N LEU A 83 -15.22 -10.49 -5.84
CA LEU A 83 -14.88 -10.83 -7.23
C LEU A 83 -15.79 -11.95 -7.77
N GLN A 84 -16.11 -12.95 -6.95
CA GLN A 84 -17.05 -14.02 -7.31
C GLN A 84 -18.47 -13.49 -7.52
N ALA A 85 -18.93 -12.55 -6.69
CA ALA A 85 -20.24 -11.91 -6.85
C ALA A 85 -20.31 -11.10 -8.16
N ILE A 86 -19.27 -10.31 -8.45
CA ILE A 86 -19.16 -9.56 -9.70
C ILE A 86 -19.22 -10.50 -10.91
N ALA A 87 -18.52 -11.64 -10.87
CA ALA A 87 -18.55 -12.63 -11.94
C ALA A 87 -19.94 -13.24 -12.19
N ARG A 88 -20.81 -13.26 -11.16
CA ARG A 88 -22.23 -13.67 -11.28
C ARG A 88 -23.17 -12.54 -11.70
N GLY A 89 -22.66 -11.31 -11.91
CA GLY A 89 -23.46 -10.13 -12.23
C GLY A 89 -24.01 -9.38 -11.01
N GLU A 90 -23.65 -9.78 -9.78
CA GLU A 90 -24.04 -9.10 -8.55
C GLU A 90 -23.09 -7.91 -8.29
N THR A 91 -23.25 -6.82 -9.05
CA THR A 91 -22.34 -5.66 -9.02
C THR A 91 -22.79 -4.53 -8.07
N ALA A 92 -24.03 -4.58 -7.58
CA ALA A 92 -24.57 -3.57 -6.68
C ALA A 92 -23.83 -3.57 -5.33
N ALA A 93 -23.12 -2.48 -5.05
CA ALA A 93 -22.43 -2.34 -3.77
C ALA A 93 -23.45 -2.19 -2.63
N LYS A 94 -23.40 -3.09 -1.63
CA LYS A 94 -24.33 -3.11 -0.49
C LYS A 94 -24.39 -1.78 0.28
N TRP A 95 -23.31 -1.01 0.27
CA TRP A 95 -23.22 0.29 0.96
C TRP A 95 -23.79 1.46 0.15
N LEU A 96 -24.00 1.31 -1.16
CA LEU A 96 -24.32 2.43 -2.06
C LEU A 96 -25.71 3.02 -1.79
N LEU A 97 -26.75 2.19 -1.71
CA LEU A 97 -28.11 2.68 -1.46
C LEU A 97 -28.25 3.37 -0.09
N PRO A 98 -27.75 2.81 1.02
CA PRO A 98 -27.71 3.52 2.30
C PRO A 98 -26.96 4.87 2.22
N ALA A 99 -25.81 4.92 1.53
CA ALA A 99 -25.01 6.14 1.40
C ALA A 99 -25.71 7.23 0.58
N LEU A 100 -26.35 6.86 -0.54
CA LEU A 100 -27.09 7.80 -1.38
C LEU A 100 -28.30 8.40 -0.66
N ARG A 101 -29.00 7.58 0.13
CA ARG A 101 -30.11 8.05 0.99
C ARG A 101 -29.61 8.98 2.10
N ALA A 102 -28.50 8.63 2.75
CA ALA A 102 -27.90 9.48 3.78
C ALA A 102 -27.42 10.84 3.21
N ALA A 103 -26.96 10.86 1.97
CA ALA A 103 -26.58 12.08 1.26
C ALA A 103 -27.78 12.87 0.69
N GLY A 104 -29.02 12.36 0.82
CA GLY A 104 -30.23 12.98 0.28
C GLY A 104 -30.35 12.95 -1.25
N VAL A 105 -29.52 12.13 -1.92
CA VAL A 105 -29.52 11.98 -3.38
C VAL A 105 -30.68 11.10 -3.86
N LEU A 106 -31.11 10.14 -3.02
CA LEU A 106 -32.27 9.27 -3.25
C LEU A 106 -33.27 9.41 -2.10
N GLY A 107 -34.55 9.48 -2.45
CA GLY A 107 -35.66 9.32 -1.52
C GLY A 107 -35.69 7.93 -0.88
N ILE A 108 -36.46 7.78 0.21
CA ILE A 108 -36.62 6.50 0.92
C ILE A 108 -37.19 5.42 -0.02
N ASP A 109 -38.08 5.79 -0.93
CA ASP A 109 -38.79 4.89 -1.84
C ASP A 109 -38.25 4.91 -3.28
N GLU A 110 -37.17 5.64 -3.54
CA GLU A 110 -36.55 5.72 -4.86
C GLU A 110 -35.50 4.62 -5.05
N THR A 111 -35.42 4.10 -6.28
CA THR A 111 -34.49 3.05 -6.71
C THR A 111 -33.48 3.60 -7.73
N LEU A 112 -32.31 2.97 -7.78
CA LEU A 112 -31.29 3.21 -8.82
C LEU A 112 -31.72 2.64 -10.18
#